data_AF-A0A1H8E0J1-F1
#
_entry.id   AF-A0A1H8E0J1-F1
#
_cell.length_a   1.000
_cell.length_b   1.000
_cell.length_c   1.000
_cell.angle_alpha   90.00
_cell.angle_beta   90.00
_cell.angle_gamma   90.00
#
_symmetry.space_group_name_H-M   'P 1'
#
loop_
_entity.id
_entity.type
_entity.pdbx_description
1 polymer ?
#
loop_
_entity_poly.entity_id
_entity_poly.type
_entity_poly.pdbx_seq_one_letter_code
_entity_poly.pdbx_strand_id
1 'polypeptide(L)' 'MSDEVIIYIAPPVTERGLWRVRSDGRPEREVASEEAAVAFAAEHARMIERAGGVAIVRIERADGTWETFRA' A
#
# COMPACT_ATOMS: atom_id res chain seq x y z
N MET A 1 15.36 13.21 -10.81
CA MET A 1 14.63 11.94 -10.70
C MET A 1 13.50 12.22 -9.73
N SER A 2 12.24 12.10 -10.15
CA SER A 2 11.13 12.14 -9.21
C SER A 2 11.28 10.92 -8.30
N ASP A 3 11.42 11.14 -6.98
CA ASP A 3 11.39 10.07 -5.99
C ASP A 3 9.96 9.51 -5.96
N GLU A 4 9.71 8.54 -6.84
CA GLU A 4 8.48 7.77 -6.89
C GLU A 4 8.52 6.71 -5.80
N VAL A 5 7.57 6.76 -4.88
CA VAL A 5 7.41 5.79 -3.80
C VAL A 5 6.23 4.89 -4.12
N ILE A 6 6.50 3.59 -4.27
CA ILE A 6 5.45 2.59 -4.48
C ILE A 6 5.07 1.98 -3.14
N ILE A 7 3.78 2.02 -2.81
CA ILE A 7 3.18 1.42 -1.63
C ILE A 7 2.38 0.20 -2.07
N TYR A 8 2.78 -0.98 -1.62
CA TYR A 8 2.16 -2.26 -1.94
C TYR A 8 1.21 -2.67 -0.81
N ILE A 9 0.02 -3.12 -1.18
CA ILE A 9 -0.97 -3.75 -0.31
C ILE A 9 -1.16 -5.18 -0.77
N ALA A 10 -0.85 -6.15 0.09
CA ALA A 10 -1.04 -7.57 -0.18
C ALA A 10 -2.14 -8.15 0.73
N PRO A 11 -3.05 -8.99 0.19
CA PRO A 11 -4.06 -9.66 0.98
C PRO A 11 -3.42 -10.69 1.94
N PRO A 12 -4.17 -11.14 2.95
CA PRO A 12 -3.79 -12.28 3.77
C PRO A 12 -3.47 -13.53 2.94
N VAL A 13 -2.45 -14.29 3.35
CA VAL A 13 -2.16 -15.63 2.74
C VAL A 13 -3.17 -16.67 3.20
N THR A 14 -3.86 -16.42 4.31
CA THR A 14 -4.85 -17.32 4.92
C THR A 14 -6.09 -16.53 5.32
N GLU A 15 -7.24 -17.19 5.50
CA GLU A 15 -8.50 -16.52 5.90
C GLU A 15 -8.41 -15.75 7.22
N ARG A 16 -7.47 -16.09 8.10
CA ARG A 16 -7.21 -15.41 9.38
C ARG A 16 -5.95 -14.54 9.36
N GLY A 17 -5.28 -14.44 8.22
CA GLY A 17 -4.07 -13.65 8.08
C GLY A 17 -4.36 -12.16 8.06
N LEU A 18 -3.30 -11.37 8.16
CA LEU A 18 -3.37 -9.92 8.13
C LEU A 18 -3.06 -9.40 6.72
N TRP A 19 -3.66 -8.26 6.39
CA TRP A 19 -3.28 -7.47 5.23
C TRP A 19 -1.92 -6.85 5.50
N ARG A 20 -1.06 -6.82 4.47
CA ARG A 20 0.31 -6.32 4.58
C ARG A 20 0.47 -5.08 3.73
N VAL A 21 1.02 -4.02 4.31
CA VAL A 21 1.38 -2.79 3.60
C VAL A 21 2.89 -2.62 3.65
N ARG A 22 3.51 -2.51 2.47
CA ARG A 22 4.96 -2.35 2.31
C ARG A 22 5.26 -1.17 1.43
N SER A 23 6.22 -0.35 1.80
CA SER A 23 6.77 0.71 0.93
C SER A 23 8.28 0.70 1.04
N ASP A 24 8.97 1.20 0.01
CA ASP A 24 10.43 1.27 0.07
C ASP A 24 10.90 2.13 1.26
N GLY A 25 11.99 1.71 1.90
CA GLY A 25 12.55 2.39 3.07
C GLY A 25 11.73 2.34 4.37
N ARG A 26 10.64 1.57 4.46
CA ARG A 26 9.87 1.38 5.71
C ARG A 26 9.61 -0.09 6.03
N PRO A 27 9.50 -0.44 7.32
CA PRO A 27 9.09 -1.79 7.70
C PRO A 27 7.69 -2.10 7.18
N GLU A 28 7.46 -3.35 6.82
CA GLU A 28 6.14 -3.87 6.51
C GLU A 28 5.21 -3.70 7.72
N ARG A 29 3.95 -3.35 7.43
CA ARG A 29 2.92 -3.18 8.44
C ARG A 29 1.77 -4.14 8.20
N GLU A 30 1.33 -4.80 9.25
CA GLU A 30 0.21 -5.73 9.22
C GLU A 30 -1.04 -5.09 9.82
N VAL A 31 -2.18 -5.24 9.16
CA VAL A 31 -3.49 -4.70 9.58
C VAL A 31 -4.62 -5.70 9.33
N ALA A 32 -5.71 -5.56 10.08
CA ALA A 32 -6.76 -6.58 10.14
C ALA A 32 -7.70 -6.62 8.92
N SER A 33 -7.76 -5.55 8.12
CA SER A 33 -8.71 -5.45 7.00
C SER A 33 -8.13 -4.71 5.80
N GLU A 34 -8.73 -4.95 4.64
CA GLU A 34 -8.42 -4.25 3.39
C GLU A 34 -8.59 -2.74 3.56
N GLU A 35 -9.73 -2.34 4.16
CA GLU A 35 -10.04 -0.93 4.40
C GLU A 35 -8.97 -0.25 5.27
N ALA A 36 -8.48 -0.92 6.32
CA ALA A 36 -7.40 -0.41 7.15
C ALA A 36 -6.08 -0.30 6.37
N ALA A 37 -5.78 -1.27 5.49
CA ALA A 37 -4.60 -1.25 4.65
C ALA A 37 -4.65 -0.10 3.63
N VAL A 38 -5.78 0.08 2.96
CA VAL A 38 -6.02 1.15 1.99
C VAL A 38 -5.97 2.52 2.68
N ALA A 39 -6.62 2.68 3.84
CA ALA A 39 -6.58 3.93 4.59
C ALA A 39 -5.15 4.30 5.00
N PHE A 40 -4.38 3.34 5.51
CA PHE A 40 -2.98 3.56 5.87
C PHE A 40 -2.11 3.90 4.65
N ALA A 41 -2.26 3.17 3.54
CA ALA A 41 -1.53 3.44 2.31
C ALA A 41 -1.88 4.81 1.70
N ALA A 42 -3.16 5.20 1.73
CA ALA A 42 -3.62 6.50 1.25
C ALA A 42 -3.12 7.65 2.12
N GLU A 43 -3.09 7.49 3.44
CA GLU A 43 -2.50 8.49 4.35
C GLU A 43 -1.00 8.66 4.06
N HIS A 44 -0.28 7.55 3.86
CA HIS A 44 1.14 7.59 3.54
C HIS A 44 1.39 8.23 2.17
N ALA A 45 0.60 7.88 1.15
CA ALA A 45 0.68 8.49 -0.18
C ALA A 45 0.50 10.00 -0.11
N ARG A 46 -0.53 10.48 0.62
CA ARG A 46 -0.76 11.91 0.85
C ARG A 46 0.41 12.59 1.55
N MET A 47 1.08 11.92 2.48
CA MET A 47 2.27 12.46 3.16
C MET A 47 3.42 12.68 2.17
N ILE A 48 3.66 11.71 1.27
CA ILE A 48 4.71 11.78 0.24
C ILE A 48 4.40 12.89 -0.77
N GLU A 49 3.15 12.96 -1.24
CA GLU A 49 2.70 13.99 -2.20
C GLU A 49 2.81 15.40 -1.60
N ARG A 50 2.46 15.58 -0.32
CA ARG A 50 2.64 16.85 0.40
C ARG A 50 4.11 17.27 0.52
N ALA A 51 5.03 16.32 0.55
CA ALA A 51 6.47 16.59 0.54
C ALA A 51 7.02 16.88 -0.88
N GLY A 52 6.16 16.86 -1.91
CA GLY A 52 6.55 17.06 -3.31
C GLY A 52 7.02 15.80 -4.03
N GLY A 53 6.87 14.63 -3.39
CA GLY A 53 7.14 13.32 -4.01
C GLY A 53 5.96 12.81 -4.84
N VAL A 54 6.16 11.66 -5.48
CA VAL A 54 5.09 10.94 -6.20
C VAL A 54 4.83 9.64 -5.46
N ALA A 55 3.57 9.34 -5.14
CA ALA A 55 3.19 8.08 -4.51
C ALA A 55 2.30 7.24 -5.43
N ILE A 56 2.58 5.95 -5.51
CA ILE A 56 1.75 4.99 -6.25
C ILE A 56 1.33 3.87 -5.31
N VAL A 57 0.02 3.73 -5.09
CA VAL A 57 -0.51 2.60 -4.32
C VAL A 57 -0.81 1.44 -5.27
N ARG A 58 -0.30 0.25 -4.97
CA ARG A 58 -0.60 -0.98 -5.70
C ARG A 58 -1.25 -2.00 -4.77
N ILE A 59 -2.39 -2.55 -5.19
CA ILE A 59 -3.15 -3.53 -4.43
C ILE A 59 -3.12 -4.86 -5.18
N GLU A 60 -2.74 -5.92 -4.49
CA GLU A 60 -2.80 -7.29 -5.00
C GLU A 60 -4.25 -7.81 -4.92
N ARG A 61 -4.74 -8.29 -6.06
CA ARG A 61 -6.05 -8.93 -6.20
C ARG A 61 -5.97 -10.40 -5.81
N ALA A 62 -7.13 -11.00 -5.59
CA ALA A 62 -7.26 -12.43 -5.28
C ALA A 62 -6.67 -13.36 -6.36
N ASP A 63 -6.53 -12.88 -7.61
CA ASP A 63 -5.90 -13.62 -8.71
C ASP A 63 -4.36 -13.46 -8.78
N GLY A 64 -3.76 -12.76 -7.81
CA GLY A 64 -2.33 -12.47 -7.75
C GLY A 64 -1.87 -11.33 -8.67
N THR A 65 -2.80 -10.64 -9.35
CA THR A 65 -2.47 -9.47 -10.16
C THR A 65 -2.42 -8.21 -9.31
N TRP A 66 -1.63 -7.22 -9.76
CA TRP A 66 -1.42 -5.97 -9.02
C TRP A 66 -2.03 -4.78 -9.75
N GLU A 67 -2.99 -4.12 -9.11
CA GLU A 67 -3.63 -2.93 -9.66
C GLU A 67 -3.15 -1.65 -9.01
N THR A 68 -3.02 -0.59 -9.81
CA THR A 68 -2.71 0.74 -9.29
C THR A 68 -3.97 1.40 -8.80
N PHE A 69 -4.03 1.68 -7.50
CA PHE A 69 -5.05 2.50 -6.90
C PHE A 69 -4.65 3.98 -7.05
N ARG A 70 -5.46 4.76 -7.76
CA ARG A 70 -5.37 6.22 -7.75
C ARG A 70 -6.43 6.75 -6.79
N ALA A 71 -5.97 7.34 -5.70
CA ALA A 71 -6.82 8.03 -4.73
C ALA A 71 -7.41 9.32 -5.32
#